data_AF-A0A453BDM2-F1
#
_entry.id   AF-A0A453BDM2-F1
#
_cell.length_a   1.000
_cell.length_b   1.000
_cell.length_c   1.000
_cell.angle_alpha   90.00
_cell.angle_beta   90.00
_cell.angle_gamma   90.00
#
_symmetry.space_group_name_H-M   'P 1'
#
loop_
_entity.id
_entity.type
_entity.pdbx_description
1 polymer ?
#
loop_
_entity_poly.entity_id
_entity_poly.type
_entity_poly.pdbx_seq_one_letter_code
_entity_poly.pdbx_strand_id
1 'polypeptide(L)' 'MKATLFFSSATHNINVNKIFKFITAKLFNLPWTVERNLTVGEPIIDF' A
#
# COMPACT_ATOMS: atom_id res chain seq x y z
N MET A 1 -3.72 -0.63 18.37
CA MET A 1 -4.02 0.15 17.15
C MET A 1 -3.62 -0.71 15.95
N LYS A 2 -4.52 -0.99 15.01
CA LYS A 2 -4.18 -1.69 13.74
C LYS A 2 -4.27 -0.67 12.62
N ALA A 3 -3.15 -0.01 12.32
CA ALA A 3 -3.07 0.97 11.25
C ALA A 3 -2.38 0.35 10.04
N THR A 4 -2.86 0.71 8.85
CA THR A 4 -2.22 0.37 7.59
C THR A 4 -0.91 1.14 7.44
N LEU A 5 0.17 0.43 7.12
CA LEU A 5 1.52 0.94 6.89
C LEU A 5 1.94 0.71 5.44
N PHE A 6 2.37 1.79 4.78
CA PHE A 6 3.01 1.76 3.46
C PHE A 6 4.35 2.49 3.53
N PHE A 7 5.42 1.82 3.13
CA PHE A 7 6.64 2.50 2.73
C PHE A 7 6.55 2.92 1.26
N SER A 8 6.83 4.18 0.95
CA SER A 8 6.76 4.71 -0.41
C SER A 8 7.80 5.79 -0.69
N SER A 9 8.09 6.00 -1.97
CA SER A 9 8.91 7.12 -2.44
C SER A 9 8.35 7.66 -3.76
N ALA A 10 8.05 8.96 -3.81
CA ALA A 10 7.57 9.62 -5.02
C ALA A 10 8.66 9.70 -6.10
N THR A 11 9.89 10.05 -5.71
CA THR A 11 11.04 10.18 -6.62
C THR A 11 11.38 8.85 -7.29
N HIS A 12 11.28 7.74 -6.56
CA HIS A 12 11.61 6.40 -7.07
C HIS A 12 10.36 5.61 -7.52
N ASN A 13 9.17 6.23 -7.52
CA ASN A 13 7.89 5.62 -7.86
C ASN A 13 7.59 4.30 -7.10
N ILE A 14 8.03 4.21 -5.84
CA ILE A 14 7.84 3.02 -5.00
C ILE A 14 6.46 3.10 -4.35
N ASN A 15 5.61 2.11 -4.62
CA ASN A 15 4.28 1.90 -4.03
C ASN A 15 3.26 3.04 -4.18
N VAL A 16 3.58 4.13 -4.88
CA VAL A 16 2.68 5.29 -5.10
C VAL A 16 1.34 4.85 -5.69
N ASN A 17 1.36 4.10 -6.79
CA ASN A 17 0.14 3.59 -7.44
C ASN A 17 -0.65 2.62 -6.55
N LYS A 18 0.03 1.85 -5.69
CA LYS A 18 -0.63 0.90 -4.77
C LYS A 18 -1.38 1.65 -3.67
N ILE A 19 -0.80 2.74 -3.15
CA ILE A 19 -1.46 3.63 -2.17
C ILE A 19 -2.74 4.20 -2.76
N PHE A 20 -2.70 4.78 -3.98
CA PHE A 20 -3.89 5.33 -4.62
C PHE A 20 -4.97 4.26 -4.86
N LYS A 21 -4.59 3.07 -5.36
CA LYS A 21 -5.54 1.95 -5.54
C LYS A 21 -6.18 1.53 -4.20
N PHE A 22 -5.38 1.40 -3.16
CA PHE A 22 -5.84 1.00 -1.83
C PHE A 22 -6.82 2.03 -1.23
N ILE A 23 -6.46 3.31 -1.24
CA ILE A 23 -7.30 4.39 -0.70
C ILE A 23 -8.62 4.49 -1.46
N THR A 24 -8.57 4.53 -2.79
CA THR A 24 -9.78 4.59 -3.63
C THR A 24 -10.67 3.39 -3.40
N ALA A 25 -10.12 2.17 -3.36
CA ALA A 25 -10.91 0.97 -3.12
C ALA A 25 -11.56 0.95 -1.73
N LYS A 26 -10.83 1.40 -0.69
CA LYS A 26 -11.37 1.53 0.67
C LYS A 26 -12.48 2.59 0.74
N LEU A 27 -12.28 3.74 0.11
CA LEU A 27 -13.24 4.86 0.14
C LEU A 27 -14.55 4.51 -0.57
N PHE A 28 -14.48 3.78 -1.67
CA PHE A 28 -15.63 3.42 -2.51
C PHE A 28 -16.11 1.97 -2.32
N ASN A 29 -15.56 1.23 -1.35
CA ASN A 29 -15.88 -0.17 -1.09
C ASN A 29 -15.76 -1.08 -2.33
N LEU A 30 -14.71 -0.89 -3.12
CA LEU A 30 -14.42 -1.65 -4.34
C LEU A 30 -13.53 -2.87 -4.03
N PRO A 31 -13.59 -3.95 -4.83
CA PRO A 31 -12.61 -5.03 -4.74
C PRO A 31 -11.21 -4.53 -5.11
N TRP A 32 -10.19 -4.97 -4.37
CA TRP A 32 -8.80 -4.61 -4.61
C TRP A 32 -7.86 -5.80 -4.33
N THR A 33 -6.71 -5.80 -4.98
CA THR A 33 -5.74 -6.92 -5.01
C THR A 33 -4.31 -6.49 -4.67
N VAL A 34 -4.15 -5.43 -3.87
CA VAL A 34 -2.82 -5.00 -3.41
C VAL A 34 -2.25 -6.10 -2.51
N GLU A 35 -1.04 -6.56 -2.83
CA GLU A 35 -0.36 -7.59 -2.05
C GLU A 35 0.34 -6.97 -0.83
N ARG A 36 0.24 -7.65 0.32
CA ARG A 36 1.04 -7.34 1.50
C ARG A 36 2.50 -7.73 1.24
N ASN A 37 3.43 -6.92 1.74
CA ASN A 37 4.86 -7.23 1.72
C ASN A 37 5.48 -7.02 3.11
N LEU A 38 5.99 -8.08 3.70
CA LEU A 38 6.66 -8.09 5.01
C LEU A 38 8.10 -8.61 4.92
N THR A 39 8.64 -8.73 3.71
CA THR A 39 10.02 -9.19 3.48
C THR A 39 10.99 -8.15 4.04
N VAL A 40 11.89 -8.60 4.92
CA VAL A 40 12.90 -7.73 5.55
C VAL A 40 13.83 -7.17 4.48
N GLY A 41 14.04 -5.85 4.51
CA GLY A 41 14.87 -5.14 3.52
C GLY A 41 14.11 -4.64 2.30
N GLU A 42 12.85 -5.02 2.13
CA GLU A 42 11.99 -4.52 1.06
C GLU A 42 11.02 -3.42 1.55
N PRO A 43 10.51 -2.57 0.65
CA PRO A 43 9.43 -1.62 0.96
C PRO A 43 8.18 -2.31 1.54
N ILE A 44 7.97 -2.13 2.85
CA ILE A 44 6.89 -2.76 3.62
C ILE A 44 5.51 -2.27 3.17
N ILE A 45 4.56 -3.20 3.09
CA ILE A 45 3.13 -2.96 2.92
C ILE A 45 2.36 -3.87 3.89
N ASP A 46 1.68 -3.29 4.88
CA ASP A 46 0.93 -4.01 5.92
C ASP A 46 -0.43 -3.33 6.17
N PHE A 47 -1.55 -4.02 6.05
CA PHE A 47 -2.91 -3.44 6.21
C PHE A 47 -3.98 -4.41 6.67
#